data_AF-A0A9D9GY64-F1
#
_entry.id   AF-A0A9D9GY64-F1
#
_cell.length_a   1.000
_cell.length_b   1.000
_cell.length_c   1.000
_cell.angle_alpha   90.00
_cell.angle_beta   90.00
_cell.angle_gamma   90.00
#
_symmetry.space_group_name_H-M   'P 1'
#
loop_
_entity.id
_entity.type
_entity.pdbx_description
1 polymer ?
#
loop_
_entity_poly.entity_id
_entity_poly.type
_entity_poly.pdbx_seq_one_letter_code
_entity_poly.pdbx_strand_id
1 'polypeptide(L)'
;MQVLKEDIRDRILTIARQQFEKKDYSKTSMREIAELAGVGVGNIYNYFTNKDELFREVVHPVLCALEAMLQEHHGIRGEDIMLMRSEKYLKSCIDEYVSLIDKHRSLMEILLFRAQGSSLERFRENYTDRSTELVKAW
;
A
#
# COMPACT_ATOMS: atom_id res chain seq x y z
N MET A 1 7.46 -24.05 -20.10
CA MET A 1 7.04 -22.92 -19.24
C MET A 1 6.80 -23.49 -17.85
N GLN A 2 7.58 -23.09 -16.85
CA GLN A 2 7.39 -23.57 -15.47
C GLN A 2 6.13 -22.88 -14.92
N VAL A 3 5.18 -23.67 -14.41
CA VAL A 3 3.97 -23.10 -13.79
C VAL A 3 4.38 -22.46 -12.47
N LEU A 4 4.14 -21.15 -12.35
CA LEU A 4 4.36 -20.42 -11.11
C LEU A 4 3.37 -20.93 -10.06
N LYS A 5 3.84 -21.08 -8.82
CA LYS A 5 2.99 -21.56 -7.74
C LYS A 5 2.63 -20.41 -6.80
N GLU A 6 1.35 -20.29 -6.48
CA GLU A 6 0.84 -19.27 -5.55
C GLU A 6 1.50 -19.36 -4.17
N ASP A 7 1.77 -20.56 -3.65
CA ASP A 7 2.42 -20.74 -2.35
C ASP A 7 3.83 -20.12 -2.30
N ILE A 8 4.55 -20.15 -3.42
CA ILE A 8 5.86 -19.53 -3.55
C ILE A 8 5.71 -17.99 -3.62
N ARG A 9 4.74 -17.50 -4.39
CA ARG A 9 4.43 -16.07 -4.51
C ARG A 9 4.11 -15.47 -3.14
N ASP A 10 3.22 -16.11 -2.39
CA ASP A 10 2.80 -15.67 -1.05
C ASP A 10 3.95 -15.69 -0.04
N ARG A 11 4.82 -16.69 -0.13
CA ARG A 11 6.02 -16.75 0.72
C ARG A 11 6.99 -15.62 0.40
N ILE A 12 7.20 -15.31 -0.88
CA ILE A 12 8.03 -14.16 -1.29
C ILE A 12 7.44 -12.86 -0.75
N LEU A 13 6.13 -12.63 -0.90
CA LEU A 13 5.45 -11.44 -0.38
C LEU A 13 5.55 -11.33 1.14
N THR A 14 5.38 -12.44 1.85
CA THR A 14 5.49 -12.50 3.31
C THR A 14 6.89 -12.09 3.78
N ILE A 15 7.93 -12.67 3.17
CA ILE A 15 9.32 -12.35 3.50
C ILE A 15 9.67 -10.92 3.10
N ALA A 16 9.22 -10.46 1.93
CA ALA A 16 9.44 -9.10 1.47
C ALA A 16 8.84 -8.08 2.44
N ARG A 17 7.59 -8.27 2.87
CA ARG A 17 6.94 -7.46 3.91
C ARG A 17 7.79 -7.41 5.18
N GLN A 18 8.20 -8.56 5.71
CA GLN A 18 9.02 -8.60 6.92
C GLN A 18 10.36 -7.88 6.75
N GLN A 19 10.97 -7.96 5.57
CA GLN A 19 12.19 -7.21 5.28
C GLN A 19 11.92 -5.71 5.23
N PHE A 20 10.86 -5.27 4.57
CA PHE A 20 10.49 -3.84 4.49
C PHE A 20 10.06 -3.25 5.85
N GLU A 21 9.51 -4.06 6.75
CA GLU A 21 9.22 -3.67 8.13
C GLU A 21 10.50 -3.50 8.96
N LYS A 22 11.50 -4.37 8.75
CA LYS A 22 12.78 -4.33 9.48
C LYS A 22 13.79 -3.33 8.91
N LYS A 23 13.75 -3.15 7.59
CA LYS A 23 14.72 -2.40 6.79
C LYS A 23 13.97 -1.56 5.77
N ASP A 24 14.35 -0.31 5.62
CA ASP A 24 13.79 0.56 4.57
C ASP A 24 13.94 -0.09 3.17
N TYR A 25 13.09 0.29 2.21
CA TYR A 25 13.11 -0.22 0.84
C TYR A 25 14.52 -0.20 0.23
N SER A 26 15.25 0.91 0.38
CA SER A 26 16.60 1.10 -0.16
C SER A 26 17.63 0.10 0.39
N LYS A 27 17.45 -0.37 1.63
CA LYS A 27 18.36 -1.29 2.32
C LYS A 27 18.02 -2.77 2.11
N THR A 28 16.90 -3.06 1.47
CA THR A 28 16.46 -4.43 1.16
C THR A 28 16.85 -4.80 -0.26
N SER A 29 17.32 -6.04 -0.49
CA SER A 29 17.69 -6.53 -1.83
C SER A 29 16.84 -7.73 -2.27
N MET A 30 16.64 -7.88 -3.58
CA MET A 30 15.94 -9.05 -4.16
C MET A 30 16.64 -10.37 -3.82
N ARG A 31 17.98 -10.36 -3.76
CA ARG A 31 18.79 -11.52 -3.40
C ARG A 31 18.53 -11.98 -1.97
N GLU A 32 18.50 -11.04 -1.03
CA GLU A 32 18.21 -11.32 0.37
C GLU A 32 16.79 -11.89 0.54
N ILE A 33 15.80 -11.29 -0.13
CA ILE A 33 14.42 -11.79 -0.09
C ILE A 33 14.34 -13.21 -0.66
N ALA A 34 15.00 -13.47 -1.79
CA ALA A 34 15.02 -14.79 -2.41
C ALA A 34 15.62 -15.86 -1.49
N GLU A 35 16.75 -15.55 -0.86
CA GLU A 35 17.43 -16.44 0.08
C GLU A 35 16.55 -16.78 1.29
N LEU A 36 15.97 -15.75 1.93
CA LEU A 36 15.08 -15.93 3.09
C LEU A 36 13.75 -16.62 2.73
N ALA A 37 13.27 -16.44 1.50
CA ALA A 37 12.11 -17.16 0.98
C ALA A 37 12.45 -18.57 0.47
N GLY A 38 13.71 -19.02 0.54
CA GLY A 38 14.12 -20.34 0.08
C GLY A 38 13.90 -20.55 -1.42
N VAL A 39 14.07 -19.49 -2.23
CA VAL A 39 13.98 -19.55 -3.69
C VAL A 39 15.29 -19.11 -4.33
N GLY A 40 15.60 -19.65 -5.51
CA GLY A 40 16.76 -19.19 -6.27
C GLY A 40 16.61 -17.73 -6.71
N VAL A 41 17.72 -16.99 -6.76
CA VAL A 41 17.73 -15.58 -7.18
C VAL A 41 17.20 -15.40 -8.61
N GLY A 42 17.44 -16.35 -9.52
CA GLY A 42 16.81 -16.31 -10.84
C GLY A 42 15.30 -16.57 -10.80
N ASN A 43 14.84 -17.36 -9.82
CA ASN A 43 13.44 -17.75 -9.72
C ASN A 43 12.55 -16.62 -9.17
N ILE A 44 13.04 -15.79 -8.24
CA ILE A 44 12.25 -14.64 -7.73
C ILE A 44 11.86 -13.69 -8.87
N TYR A 45 12.73 -13.53 -9.89
CA TYR A 45 12.45 -12.69 -11.06
C TYR A 45 11.39 -13.25 -12.00
N ASN A 46 11.04 -14.53 -11.86
CA ASN A 46 9.87 -15.10 -12.56
C ASN A 46 8.54 -14.68 -11.89
N TYR A 47 8.58 -14.25 -10.63
CA TYR A 47 7.40 -13.77 -9.88
C TYR A 47 7.30 -12.25 -9.85
N PHE A 48 8.43 -11.56 -9.73
CA PHE A 48 8.50 -10.09 -9.65
C PHE A 48 9.69 -9.59 -10.46
N THR A 49 9.43 -8.80 -11.50
CA THR A 49 10.43 -8.29 -12.45
C THR A 49 11.52 -7.48 -11.76
N ASN A 50 11.17 -6.78 -10.68
CA ASN A 50 12.12 -5.98 -9.90
C ASN A 50 11.60 -5.75 -8.47
N LYS A 51 12.45 -5.10 -7.66
CA LYS A 51 12.14 -4.79 -6.26
C LYS A 51 10.96 -3.81 -6.11
N ASP A 52 10.78 -2.91 -7.06
CA ASP A 52 9.71 -1.91 -7.02
C ASP A 52 8.34 -2.55 -7.22
N GLU A 53 8.22 -3.46 -8.19
CA GLU A 53 7.02 -4.28 -8.39
C GLU A 53 6.68 -5.09 -7.14
N LEU A 54 7.67 -5.80 -6.58
CA LEU A 54 7.49 -6.55 -5.34
C LEU A 54 7.04 -5.65 -4.17
N PHE A 55 7.64 -4.46 -4.04
CA PHE A 55 7.25 -3.50 -3.01
C PHE A 55 5.81 -3.03 -3.19
N ARG A 56 5.42 -2.66 -4.42
CA ARG A 56 4.05 -2.24 -4.74
C ARG A 56 3.03 -3.33 -4.41
N GLU A 57 3.34 -4.58 -4.72
CA GLU A 57 2.48 -5.72 -4.37
C GLU A 57 2.34 -5.92 -2.86
N VAL A 58 3.43 -5.73 -2.09
CA VAL A 58 3.38 -5.79 -0.61
C VAL A 58 2.45 -4.73 -0.03
N VAL A 59 2.52 -3.48 -0.51
CA VAL A 59 1.68 -2.39 0.00
C VAL A 59 0.34 -2.25 -0.74
N HIS A 60 0.08 -3.08 -1.76
CA HIS A 60 -1.14 -3.00 -2.57
C HIS A 60 -2.43 -3.00 -1.74
N PRO A 61 -2.58 -3.84 -0.69
CA PRO A 61 -3.80 -3.84 0.11
C PRO A 61 -4.13 -2.48 0.74
N VAL A 62 -3.11 -1.76 1.24
CA VAL A 62 -3.32 -0.44 1.84
C VAL A 62 -3.51 0.66 0.79
N LEU A 63 -2.88 0.53 -0.38
CA LEU A 63 -3.11 1.44 -1.51
C LEU A 63 -4.57 1.39 -1.96
N CYS A 64 -5.13 0.18 -2.14
CA CYS A 64 -6.54 0.00 -2.50
C CYS A 64 -7.47 0.55 -1.43
N ALA A 65 -7.17 0.33 -0.15
CA ALA A 65 -7.99 0.83 0.94
C ALA A 65 -7.99 2.36 1.02
N LEU A 66 -6.82 3.00 0.86
CA LEU A 66 -6.71 4.46 0.80
C LEU A 66 -7.43 5.03 -0.43
N GLU A 67 -7.32 4.38 -1.59
CA GLU A 67 -8.02 4.80 -2.80
C GLU A 67 -9.54 4.68 -2.66
N ALA A 68 -10.04 3.60 -2.04
CA ALA A 68 -11.46 3.44 -1.75
C ALA A 68 -11.99 4.56 -0.84
N MET A 69 -11.26 4.86 0.25
CA MET A 69 -11.62 5.98 1.14
C MET A 69 -11.63 7.33 0.41
N LEU A 70 -10.66 7.57 -0.47
CA LEU A 70 -10.60 8.78 -1.28
C LEU A 70 -11.83 8.90 -2.20
N GLN A 71 -12.30 7.79 -2.78
CA GLN A 71 -13.50 7.77 -3.60
C GLN A 71 -14.80 7.87 -2.80
N GLU A 72 -14.89 7.25 -1.62
CA GLU A 72 -16.13 7.26 -0.82
C GLU A 72 -16.37 8.62 -0.13
N HIS A 73 -15.30 9.29 0.31
CA HIS A 73 -15.41 10.60 0.96
C HIS A 73 -15.35 11.79 0.00
N HIS A 74 -14.75 11.63 -1.20
CA HIS A 74 -14.59 12.73 -2.17
C HIS A 74 -15.17 12.44 -3.57
N GLY A 75 -15.66 11.23 -3.83
CA GLY A 75 -16.23 10.81 -5.10
C GLY A 75 -17.72 10.46 -5.00
N ILE A 76 -18.50 10.93 -5.96
CA ILE A 76 -19.92 10.57 -6.23
C ILE A 76 -20.94 11.10 -5.21
N ARG A 77 -20.52 11.41 -3.98
CA ARG A 77 -21.34 12.09 -2.97
C ARG A 77 -20.72 13.43 -2.62
N GLY A 78 -20.92 14.40 -3.50
CA GLY A 78 -21.01 15.80 -3.09
C GLY A 78 -22.20 15.97 -2.15
N GLU A 79 -22.13 15.35 -0.97
CA GLU A 79 -23.08 15.55 0.09
C GLU A 79 -22.90 16.99 0.58
N ASP A 80 -24.02 17.71 0.69
CA ASP A 80 -24.12 19.06 1.22
C ASP A 80 -23.15 19.27 2.39
N ILE A 81 -22.47 20.41 2.47
CA ILE A 81 -21.60 20.78 3.60
C ILE A 81 -22.31 20.51 4.94
N MET A 82 -23.64 20.63 4.99
CA MET A 82 -24.46 20.31 6.15
C MET A 82 -24.47 18.81 6.52
N LEU A 83 -24.45 17.90 5.54
CA LEU A 83 -24.33 16.44 5.74
C LEU A 83 -22.94 16.07 6.27
N MET A 84 -21.87 16.69 5.75
CA MET A 84 -20.52 16.49 6.24
C MET A 84 -20.33 16.91 7.71
N ARG A 85 -21.14 17.87 8.18
CA ARG A 85 -21.16 18.32 9.59
C ARG A 85 -22.04 17.45 10.49
N SER A 86 -22.80 16.50 9.93
CA SER A 86 -23.64 15.64 10.74
C SER A 86 -22.79 14.72 11.62
N GLU A 87 -23.21 14.54 12.87
CA GLU A 87 -22.52 13.63 13.81
C GLU A 87 -22.42 12.21 13.25
N LYS A 88 -23.47 11.76 12.53
CA LYS A 88 -23.51 10.45 11.89
C LYS A 88 -22.42 10.29 10.82
N TYR A 89 -22.25 11.29 9.96
CA TYR A 89 -21.22 11.28 8.93
C TYR A 89 -19.82 11.27 9.57
N LEU A 90 -19.56 12.20 10.50
CA LEU A 90 -18.28 12.28 11.19
C LEU A 90 -17.92 10.98 11.92
N LYS A 91 -18.91 10.33 12.56
CA LYS A 91 -18.72 9.03 13.20
C LYS A 91 -18.37 7.93 12.18
N SER A 92 -19.07 7.87 11.04
CA SER A 92 -18.76 6.90 9.97
C SER A 92 -17.34 7.08 9.48
N CYS A 93 -16.93 8.32 9.18
CA CYS A 93 -15.58 8.62 8.74
C CYS A 93 -14.55 8.18 9.79
N ILE A 94 -14.77 8.53 11.07
CA ILE A 94 -13.86 8.12 12.15
C ILE A 94 -13.77 6.59 12.22
N ASP A 95 -14.89 5.88 12.18
CA ASP A 95 -14.93 4.41 12.23
C ASP A 95 -14.17 3.79 11.04
N GLU A 96 -14.29 4.38 9.84
CA GLU A 96 -13.58 3.96 8.63
C GLU A 96 -12.06 4.21 8.74
N TYR A 97 -11.63 5.39 9.19
CA TYR A 97 -10.21 5.71 9.42
C TYR A 97 -9.61 4.82 10.50
N VAL A 98 -10.31 4.57 11.61
CA VAL A 98 -9.86 3.68 12.68
C VAL A 98 -9.71 2.25 12.15
N SER A 99 -10.71 1.75 11.42
CA SER A 99 -10.66 0.42 10.78
C SER A 99 -9.49 0.30 9.79
N LEU A 100 -9.20 1.33 9.00
CA LEU A 100 -8.06 1.35 8.08
C LEU A 100 -6.75 1.17 8.85
N ILE A 101 -6.55 1.97 9.89
CA ILE A 101 -5.34 1.94 10.70
C ILE A 101 -5.21 0.57 11.37
N ASP A 102 -6.26 0.06 12.00
CA ASP A 102 -6.22 -1.22 12.71
C ASP A 102 -5.90 -2.40 11.77
N LYS A 103 -6.45 -2.41 10.56
CA LYS A 103 -6.23 -3.49 9.58
C LYS A 103 -4.87 -3.40 8.88
N HIS A 104 -4.39 -2.18 8.60
CA HIS A 104 -3.26 -1.96 7.70
C HIS A 104 -2.07 -1.25 8.34
N ARG A 105 -2.03 -1.07 9.67
CA ARG A 105 -0.99 -0.33 10.40
C ARG A 105 0.43 -0.58 9.91
N SER A 106 0.84 -1.85 9.79
CA SER A 106 2.22 -2.16 9.40
C SER A 106 2.50 -1.84 7.93
N LEU A 107 1.51 -2.04 7.04
CA LEU A 107 1.63 -1.64 5.63
C LEU A 107 1.64 -0.11 5.48
N MET A 108 0.87 0.62 6.29
CA MET A 108 0.93 2.08 6.36
C MET A 108 2.31 2.55 6.82
N GLU A 109 2.89 1.90 7.82
CA GLU A 109 4.25 2.23 8.28
C GLU A 109 5.27 2.05 7.15
N ILE A 110 5.20 0.91 6.44
CA ILE A 110 6.07 0.64 5.29
C ILE A 110 5.90 1.70 4.20
N LEU A 111 4.66 1.99 3.81
CA LEU A 111 4.34 2.91 2.73
C LEU A 111 4.76 4.35 3.07
N LEU A 112 4.45 4.83 4.28
CA LEU A 112 4.63 6.24 4.65
C LEU A 112 6.03 6.58 5.13
N PHE A 113 6.79 5.60 5.66
CA PHE A 113 8.08 5.88 6.31
C PHE A 113 9.24 5.02 5.77
N ARG A 114 8.98 3.95 5.02
CA ARG A 114 10.02 3.01 4.56
C ARG A 114 10.14 2.92 3.04
N ALA A 115 9.39 3.72 2.28
CA ALA A 115 9.34 3.69 0.82
C ALA A 115 10.53 4.39 0.11
N GLN A 116 11.51 4.91 0.84
CA GLN A 116 12.62 5.68 0.27
C GLN A 116 13.42 4.88 -0.77
N GLY A 117 13.52 5.43 -1.98
CA GLY A 117 14.13 4.84 -3.17
C GLY A 117 13.17 4.06 -4.07
N SER A 118 11.89 3.89 -3.68
CA SER A 118 10.86 3.25 -4.50
C SER A 118 10.09 4.27 -5.34
N SER A 119 9.28 3.78 -6.29
CA SER A 119 8.29 4.60 -7.00
C SER A 119 7.26 5.27 -6.10
N LEU A 120 7.09 4.76 -4.86
CA LEU A 120 6.14 5.27 -3.86
C LEU A 120 6.79 6.14 -2.79
N GLU A 121 8.07 6.54 -2.94
CA GLU A 121 8.76 7.40 -1.96
C GLU A 121 7.97 8.67 -1.62
N ARG A 122 7.35 9.29 -2.63
CA ARG A 122 6.56 10.53 -2.51
C ARG A 122 5.06 10.27 -2.35
N PHE A 123 4.67 9.08 -1.92
CA PHE A 123 3.27 8.70 -1.85
C PHE A 123 2.44 9.69 -1.03
N ARG A 124 2.94 10.15 0.12
CA ARG A 124 2.23 11.10 0.99
C ARG A 124 1.95 12.44 0.31
N GLU A 125 2.94 13.00 -0.40
CA GLU A 125 2.76 14.25 -1.14
C GLU A 125 1.75 14.04 -2.28
N ASN A 126 1.97 13.03 -3.12
CA ASN A 126 1.10 12.72 -4.26
C ASN A 126 -0.35 12.44 -3.84
N TYR A 127 -0.55 11.75 -2.72
CA TYR A 127 -1.88 11.45 -2.19
C TYR A 127 -2.59 12.72 -1.71
N THR A 128 -1.86 13.63 -1.03
CA THR A 128 -2.40 14.92 -0.58
C THR A 128 -2.80 15.79 -1.76
N ASP A 129 -1.94 15.88 -2.78
CA ASP A 129 -2.21 16.67 -3.98
C ASP A 129 -3.44 16.14 -4.72
N ARG A 130 -3.50 14.82 -4.94
CA ARG A 130 -4.65 14.16 -5.59
C ARG A 130 -5.94 14.33 -4.80
N SER A 131 -5.90 14.30 -3.47
CA SER A 131 -7.08 14.57 -2.64
C SER A 131 -7.57 16.02 -2.76
N THR A 132 -6.64 16.97 -2.92
CA THR A 132 -6.97 18.39 -3.12
C THR A 132 -7.55 18.66 -4.51
N GLU A 133 -6.99 18.03 -5.54
CA GLU A 133 -7.50 18.13 -6.92
C GLU A 133 -8.91 17.56 -7.03
N LEU A 134 -9.19 16.42 -6.39
CA LEU A 134 -10.52 15.83 -6.36
C LEU A 134 -11.54 16.78 -5.76
N VAL A 135 -11.23 17.49 -4.68
CA VAL A 135 -12.15 18.47 -4.07
C VAL A 135 -12.37 19.69 -4.97
N LYS A 136 -11.35 20.14 -5.71
CA LYS A 136 -11.45 21.30 -6.63
C LYS A 136 -12.20 21.01 -7.93
N ALA A 137 -12.36 19.74 -8.29
CA ALA A 137 -13.09 19.33 -9.49
C ALA A 137 -14.62 19.40 -9.34
N TRP A 138 -15.10 19.75 -8.14
CA TRP A 138 -16.51 20.01 -7.81
C TRP A 138 -16.74 21.51 -7.60
#